data_AF-A0A2J6WKE3-F1
#
_entry.id   AF-A0A2J6WKE3-F1
#
_cell.length_a   1.000
_cell.length_b   1.000
_cell.length_c   1.000
_cell.angle_alpha   90.00
_cell.angle_beta   90.00
_cell.angle_gamma   90.00
#
_symmetry.space_group_name_H-M   'P 1'
#
loop_
_entity.id
_entity.type
_entity.pdbx_description
1 polymer ?
#
loop_
_entity_poly.entity_id
_entity_poly.type
_entity_poly.pdbx_seq_one_letter_code
_entity_poly.pdbx_strand_id
1 'polypeptide(L)'
;MKLSTKINGIIAIVLLLFFGIVFFVSAKSSKDAAIIAAVNNSKSIVVVAEGVREFMAKKLEANIYNMEEAKKDVNKFLLIVPVVSSMKIMQAKADEMGIKFKAPKIQPRNPINTPDELEQRVLEMLTKKDTGSGPTPEHYEIDKKSGFIRYFKAVRLTKECEWCHGDPKLSREYWGNDQGLDPTGVKMEGWKAGEIHGAFEIFTPLAPIMATINKNLFRDFIFLVIIIILITYFIYYFNKRFVIKPLQEVSSAINRVAVGDFTIQLDIKSNDEIGAVARDLNKMVRDIKASLDIVSSSIDQLATTAAELSSNAEMIAAGAIEQAEQASTTASAVEEVNATVVEVAQNAANVAASANKAKEQVLKGHSIVAETKEMMEKIAETVSHSANTVRALGESSEQIGQIIQVIDDIADQTNLLALNAAIEAARAGEHGRGFAVVADEVRKLAEKTVKATKEIAEMIQNIQADTGGAVASMHEGVEQVEDGKRKAEEATVALDEIKKSVETVSYEVSQIARATDEQTKATELMAQSVENISKVASENSIASKESAQAVEQLSRLASDLQSMINRFKLR
;
A
#
# COMPACT_ATOMS: atom_id res chain seq x y z
N MET A 1 27.51 5.40 -34.78
CA MET A 1 28.85 4.95 -34.33
C MET A 1 28.80 4.57 -32.86
N LYS A 2 29.35 3.40 -32.49
CA LYS A 2 29.48 2.98 -31.09
C LYS A 2 30.40 3.95 -30.33
N LEU A 3 30.18 4.13 -29.03
CA LEU A 3 30.99 5.01 -28.18
C LEU A 3 32.49 4.66 -28.27
N SER A 4 32.79 3.37 -28.37
CA SER A 4 34.14 2.86 -28.63
C SER A 4 34.77 3.43 -29.90
N THR A 5 34.01 3.55 -30.99
CA THR A 5 34.51 4.08 -32.26
C THR A 5 34.72 5.58 -32.19
N LYS A 6 33.88 6.31 -31.44
CA LYS A 6 34.01 7.76 -31.25
C LYS A 6 35.25 8.10 -30.41
N ILE A 7 35.42 7.46 -29.24
CA ILE A 7 36.54 7.72 -28.33
C ILE A 7 37.87 7.39 -29.01
N ASN A 8 37.99 6.19 -29.58
CA ASN A 8 39.23 5.79 -30.26
C ASN A 8 39.51 6.66 -31.51
N GLY A 9 38.47 7.10 -32.23
CA GLY A 9 38.62 8.02 -33.36
C GLY A 9 39.15 9.39 -32.94
N ILE A 10 38.61 9.98 -31.87
CA ILE A 10 39.08 11.27 -31.35
C ILE A 10 40.54 11.15 -30.88
N ILE A 11 40.88 10.10 -30.13
CA ILE A 11 42.24 9.89 -29.64
C ILE A 11 43.22 9.73 -30.81
N ALA A 12 42.86 8.96 -31.84
CA ALA A 12 43.69 8.81 -33.03
C ALA A 12 43.90 10.15 -33.75
N ILE A 13 42.85 10.96 -33.91
CA ILE A 13 42.95 12.30 -34.54
C ILE A 13 43.86 13.22 -33.71
N VAL A 14 43.69 13.25 -32.38
CA VAL A 14 44.51 14.09 -31.49
C VAL A 14 45.98 13.66 -31.54
N LEU A 15 46.26 12.35 -31.50
CA LEU A 15 47.63 11.84 -31.62
C LEU A 15 48.24 12.18 -32.99
N LEU A 16 47.47 12.03 -34.07
CA LEU A 16 47.94 12.38 -35.42
C LEU A 16 48.25 13.87 -35.55
N LEU A 17 47.39 14.74 -35.02
CA LEU A 17 47.61 16.19 -35.04
C LEU A 17 48.84 16.58 -34.20
N PHE A 18 48.93 16.08 -32.96
CA PHE A 18 50.03 16.40 -32.05
C PHE A 18 51.38 15.94 -32.62
N PHE A 19 51.50 14.68 -33.01
CA PHE A 19 52.75 14.15 -33.56
C PHE A 19 53.06 14.70 -34.96
N GLY A 20 52.04 15.06 -35.75
CA GLY A 20 52.21 15.78 -37.01
C GLY A 20 52.83 17.16 -36.84
N ILE A 21 52.39 17.92 -35.83
CA ILE A 21 52.99 19.22 -35.47
C ILE A 21 54.44 19.03 -35.01
N VAL A 22 54.70 18.07 -34.13
CA VAL A 22 56.07 17.78 -33.64
C VAL A 22 57.00 17.41 -34.80
N PHE A 23 56.55 16.56 -35.71
CA PHE A 23 57.32 16.18 -36.91
C PHE A 23 57.60 17.38 -37.80
N PHE A 24 56.61 18.24 -38.05
CA PHE A 24 56.79 19.43 -38.87
C PHE A 24 57.81 20.42 -38.27
N VAL A 25 57.72 20.67 -36.96
CA VAL A 25 58.67 21.53 -36.24
C VAL A 25 60.09 20.95 -36.28
N SER A 26 60.22 19.64 -36.01
CA SER A 26 61.51 18.93 -36.07
C SER A 26 62.11 18.95 -37.48
N ALA A 27 61.27 18.78 -38.51
CA ALA A 27 61.71 18.78 -39.91
C ALA A 27 62.21 20.16 -40.35
N LYS A 28 61.53 21.24 -39.92
CA LYS A 28 61.99 22.62 -40.16
C LYS A 28 63.31 22.89 -39.44
N SER A 29 63.38 22.58 -38.15
CA SER A 29 64.59 22.76 -37.34
C SER A 29 65.81 22.03 -37.93
N SER A 30 65.62 20.78 -38.37
CA SER A 30 66.67 19.97 -38.98
C SER A 30 67.17 20.55 -40.31
N LYS A 31 66.27 21.13 -41.13
CA LYS A 31 66.64 21.81 -42.38
C LYS A 31 67.47 23.07 -42.10
N ASP A 32 67.02 23.90 -41.18
CA ASP A 32 67.69 25.15 -40.83
C ASP A 32 69.09 24.87 -40.26
N ALA A 33 69.22 23.88 -39.36
CA ALA A 33 70.50 23.48 -38.79
C ALA A 33 71.51 22.98 -39.85
N ALA A 34 71.05 22.19 -40.83
CA ALA A 34 71.90 21.67 -41.90
C ALA A 34 72.41 22.76 -42.86
N ILE A 35 71.56 23.75 -43.17
CA ILE A 35 71.95 24.91 -43.98
C ILE A 35 73.00 25.74 -43.24
N ILE A 36 72.77 26.04 -41.96
CA ILE A 36 73.72 26.79 -41.13
C ILE A 36 75.07 26.05 -41.04
N ALA A 37 75.05 24.73 -40.86
CA ALA A 37 76.27 23.92 -40.84
C ALA A 37 77.05 24.00 -42.16
N ALA A 38 76.35 23.96 -43.30
CA ALA A 38 76.96 24.10 -44.61
C ALA A 38 77.60 25.48 -44.82
N VAL A 39 76.92 26.56 -44.41
CA VAL A 39 77.45 27.93 -44.45
C VAL A 39 78.68 28.08 -43.56
N ASN A 40 78.64 27.54 -42.34
CA ASN A 40 79.78 27.57 -41.42
C ASN A 40 80.98 26.81 -41.98
N ASN A 41 80.75 25.70 -42.69
CA ASN A 41 81.81 24.99 -43.38
C ASN A 41 82.43 25.86 -44.49
N SER A 42 81.61 26.49 -45.33
CA SER A 42 82.09 27.45 -46.35
C SER A 42 82.89 28.60 -45.73
N LYS A 43 82.43 29.14 -44.59
CA LYS A 43 83.13 30.18 -43.83
C LYS A 43 84.51 29.71 -43.36
N SER A 44 84.61 28.51 -42.78
CA SER A 44 85.89 27.96 -42.30
C SER A 44 86.94 27.86 -43.42
N ILE A 45 86.53 27.46 -44.63
CA ILE A 45 87.42 27.39 -45.80
C ILE A 45 87.95 28.77 -46.16
N VAL A 46 87.07 29.77 -46.18
CA VAL A 46 87.47 31.14 -46.50
C VAL A 46 88.38 31.75 -45.43
N VAL A 47 88.15 31.48 -44.15
CA VAL A 47 89.03 31.92 -43.06
C VAL A 47 90.46 31.38 -43.24
N VAL A 48 90.62 30.14 -43.68
CA VAL A 48 91.94 29.58 -44.00
C VAL A 48 92.62 30.38 -45.13
N ALA A 49 91.87 30.76 -46.16
CA ALA A 49 92.39 31.56 -47.26
C ALA A 49 92.72 33.00 -46.87
N GLU A 50 91.94 33.63 -45.99
CA GLU A 50 92.30 34.91 -45.39
C GLU A 50 93.61 34.80 -44.59
N GLY A 51 93.78 33.74 -43.80
CA GLY A 51 95.02 33.48 -43.08
C GLY A 51 96.25 33.30 -43.98
N VAL A 52 96.11 32.58 -45.10
CA VAL A 52 97.16 32.48 -46.12
C VAL A 52 97.51 33.86 -46.68
N ARG A 53 96.49 34.67 -46.97
CA ARG A 53 96.65 36.01 -47.55
C ARG A 53 97.45 36.89 -46.60
N GLU A 54 97.05 36.94 -45.34
CA GLU A 54 97.72 37.73 -44.31
C GLU A 54 99.16 37.26 -44.09
N PHE A 55 99.40 35.94 -44.08
CA PHE A 55 100.74 35.40 -43.92
C PHE A 55 101.64 35.72 -45.12
N MET A 56 101.13 35.62 -46.34
CA MET A 56 101.86 35.99 -47.55
C MET A 56 102.15 37.49 -47.60
N ALA A 57 101.20 38.34 -47.18
CA ALA A 57 101.40 39.78 -47.07
C ALA A 57 102.54 40.11 -46.09
N LYS A 58 102.58 39.47 -44.91
CA LYS A 58 103.69 39.62 -43.94
C LYS A 58 105.04 39.21 -44.52
N LYS A 59 105.11 38.15 -45.32
CA LYS A 59 106.37 37.73 -45.97
C LYS A 59 106.88 38.77 -46.96
N LEU A 60 105.96 39.41 -47.67
CA LEU A 60 106.24 40.51 -48.60
C LEU A 60 106.72 41.76 -47.85
N GLU A 61 106.04 42.16 -46.78
CA GLU A 61 106.47 43.26 -45.90
C GLU A 61 107.86 43.00 -45.28
N ALA A 62 108.16 41.75 -44.94
CA ALA A 62 109.46 41.33 -44.41
C ALA A 62 110.57 41.18 -45.48
N ASN A 63 110.31 41.55 -46.74
CA ASN A 63 111.26 41.47 -47.86
C ASN A 63 111.88 40.07 -48.07
N ILE A 64 111.14 38.99 -47.77
CA ILE A 64 111.65 37.61 -47.89
C ILE A 64 111.87 37.20 -49.34
N TYR A 65 111.13 37.81 -50.27
CA TYR A 65 111.18 37.50 -51.69
C TYR A 65 112.00 38.53 -52.46
N ASN A 66 112.84 38.07 -53.38
CA ASN A 66 113.57 38.96 -54.29
C ASN A 66 112.63 39.51 -55.39
N MET A 67 112.16 40.75 -55.22
CA MET A 67 111.21 41.36 -56.17
C MET A 67 111.78 41.58 -57.56
N GLU A 68 113.08 41.86 -57.68
CA GLU A 68 113.72 42.09 -58.99
C GLU A 68 113.78 40.82 -59.84
N GLU A 69 113.86 39.66 -59.19
CA GLU A 69 113.78 38.37 -59.87
C GLU A 69 112.34 37.94 -60.15
N ALA A 70 111.42 38.18 -59.21
CA ALA A 70 110.00 37.89 -59.39
C ALA A 70 109.37 38.69 -60.55
N LYS A 71 109.79 39.96 -60.74
CA LYS A 71 109.32 40.84 -61.83
C LYS A 71 109.61 40.31 -63.24
N LYS A 72 110.60 39.42 -63.41
CA LYS A 72 110.99 38.88 -64.73
C LYS A 72 110.02 37.82 -65.26
N ASP A 73 109.21 37.21 -64.39
CA ASP A 73 108.27 36.17 -64.74
C ASP A 73 106.94 36.42 -64.02
N VAL A 74 105.94 36.87 -64.78
CA VAL A 74 104.59 37.17 -64.27
C VAL A 74 103.98 35.98 -63.53
N ASN A 75 104.26 34.74 -63.93
CA ASN A 75 103.71 33.56 -63.28
C ASN A 75 104.33 33.33 -61.90
N LYS A 76 105.64 33.56 -61.76
CA LYS A 76 106.33 33.51 -60.46
C LYS A 76 105.90 34.66 -59.56
N PHE A 77 105.71 35.86 -60.12
CA PHE A 77 105.18 37.00 -59.39
C PHE A 77 103.77 36.73 -58.85
N LEU A 78 102.85 36.23 -59.69
CA LEU A 78 101.49 35.92 -59.26
C LEU A 78 101.44 34.85 -58.14
N LEU A 79 102.44 33.98 -58.02
CA LEU A 79 102.51 33.00 -56.91
C LEU A 79 102.82 33.63 -55.55
N ILE A 80 103.48 34.78 -55.53
CA ILE A 80 103.81 35.51 -54.30
C ILE A 80 102.75 36.58 -53.95
N VAL A 81 101.88 36.96 -54.88
CA VAL A 81 100.77 37.89 -54.63
C VAL A 81 99.79 37.28 -53.63
N PRO A 82 99.59 37.89 -52.44
CA PRO A 82 98.86 37.26 -51.34
C PRO A 82 97.45 36.79 -51.70
N VAL A 83 96.67 37.64 -52.38
CA VAL A 83 95.29 37.32 -52.80
C VAL A 83 95.29 36.16 -53.81
N VAL A 84 96.27 36.11 -54.72
CA VAL A 84 96.36 35.07 -55.74
C VAL A 84 96.77 33.72 -55.11
N SER A 85 97.71 33.72 -54.16
CA SER A 85 98.06 32.52 -53.40
C SER A 85 96.84 31.97 -52.66
N SER A 86 96.06 32.83 -52.01
CA SER A 86 94.80 32.44 -51.36
C SER A 86 93.78 31.90 -52.36
N MET A 87 93.60 32.54 -53.52
CA MET A 87 92.71 32.03 -54.57
C MET A 87 93.14 30.65 -55.08
N LYS A 88 94.45 30.42 -55.26
CA LYS A 88 94.97 29.11 -55.69
C LYS A 88 94.72 28.03 -54.64
N ILE A 89 94.93 28.32 -53.36
CA ILE A 89 94.64 27.38 -52.27
C ILE A 89 93.14 27.12 -52.16
N MET A 90 92.31 28.17 -52.27
CA MET A 90 90.86 28.04 -52.28
C MET A 90 90.37 27.15 -53.42
N GLN A 91 90.90 27.35 -54.63
CA GLN A 91 90.56 26.50 -55.76
C GLN A 91 90.93 25.04 -55.49
N ALA A 92 92.15 24.77 -55.02
CA ALA A 92 92.59 23.41 -54.72
C ALA A 92 91.75 22.73 -53.63
N LYS A 93 91.38 23.46 -52.57
CA LYS A 93 90.51 22.95 -51.50
C LYS A 93 89.07 22.79 -51.95
N ALA A 94 88.58 23.67 -52.81
CA ALA A 94 87.26 23.55 -53.41
C ALA A 94 87.16 22.27 -54.26
N ASP A 95 88.18 22.00 -55.08
CA ASP A 95 88.25 20.80 -55.92
C ASP A 95 88.31 19.52 -55.07
N GLU A 96 89.11 19.50 -53.99
CA GLU A 96 89.19 18.39 -53.03
C GLU A 96 87.84 18.08 -52.35
N MET A 97 87.09 19.13 -52.02
CA MET A 97 85.79 19.02 -51.33
C MET A 97 84.61 18.86 -52.28
N GLY A 98 84.82 18.89 -53.59
CA GLY A 98 83.76 18.83 -54.60
C GLY A 98 82.82 20.03 -54.58
N ILE A 99 83.30 21.19 -54.12
CA ILE A 99 82.58 22.47 -54.11
C ILE A 99 83.17 23.40 -55.17
N LYS A 100 82.46 24.47 -55.56
CA LYS A 100 83.03 25.45 -56.51
C LYS A 100 83.53 26.68 -55.75
N PHE A 101 84.60 27.27 -56.28
CA PHE A 101 85.14 28.53 -55.80
C PHE A 101 85.15 29.54 -56.95
N LYS A 102 84.88 30.79 -56.62
CA LYS A 102 85.04 31.95 -57.51
C LYS A 102 85.50 33.13 -56.70
N ALA A 103 86.21 34.06 -57.32
CA ALA A 103 86.57 35.33 -56.69
C ALA A 103 85.95 36.49 -57.48
N PRO A 104 84.61 36.68 -57.43
CA PRO A 104 83.95 37.72 -58.20
C PRO A 104 84.52 39.10 -57.83
N LYS A 105 84.79 39.92 -58.84
CA LYS A 105 85.46 41.21 -58.69
C LYS A 105 84.90 42.22 -59.70
N ILE A 106 84.77 43.48 -59.29
CA ILE A 106 84.48 44.60 -60.19
C ILE A 106 85.67 44.80 -61.13
N GLN A 107 85.43 44.75 -62.44
CA GLN A 107 86.47 44.80 -63.48
C GLN A 107 87.54 43.71 -63.28
N PRO A 108 87.20 42.42 -63.43
CA PRO A 108 88.14 41.34 -63.16
C PRO A 108 89.18 41.22 -64.27
N ARG A 109 90.41 40.86 -63.88
CA ARG A 109 91.46 40.50 -64.86
C ARG A 109 91.21 39.16 -65.52
N ASN A 110 90.63 38.23 -64.77
CA ASN A 110 90.25 36.91 -65.27
C ASN A 110 88.74 36.91 -65.58
N PRO A 111 88.32 36.67 -66.84
CA PRO A 111 86.91 36.63 -67.21
C PRO A 111 86.06 35.66 -66.38
N ILE A 112 86.66 34.59 -65.83
CA ILE A 112 85.97 33.63 -64.95
C ILE A 112 85.44 34.32 -63.68
N ASN A 113 86.06 35.42 -63.25
CA ASN A 113 85.65 36.19 -62.06
C ASN A 113 84.68 37.33 -62.39
N THR A 114 84.10 37.34 -63.59
CA THR A 114 83.04 38.31 -63.95
C THR A 114 81.80 38.07 -63.11
N PRO A 115 81.31 39.10 -62.39
CA PRO A 115 80.18 38.93 -61.52
C PRO A 115 78.90 38.61 -62.33
N ASP A 116 78.11 37.64 -61.88
CA ASP A 116 76.72 37.47 -62.31
C ASP A 116 75.78 38.47 -61.60
N GLU A 117 74.48 38.45 -61.93
CA GLU A 117 73.50 39.38 -61.33
C GLU A 117 73.39 39.27 -59.80
N LEU A 118 73.59 38.07 -59.23
CA LEU A 118 73.55 37.84 -57.79
C LEU A 118 74.86 38.34 -57.16
N GLU A 119 75.99 37.96 -57.73
CA GLU A 119 77.32 38.36 -57.28
C GLU A 119 77.48 39.89 -57.32
N GLN A 120 77.00 40.56 -58.39
CA GLN A 120 77.06 42.02 -58.50
C GLN A 120 76.27 42.70 -57.38
N ARG A 121 75.05 42.22 -57.11
CA ARG A 121 74.20 42.72 -56.01
C ARG A 121 74.84 42.48 -54.65
N VAL A 122 75.43 41.30 -54.43
CA VAL A 122 76.09 40.96 -53.17
C VAL A 122 77.36 41.79 -52.98
N LEU A 123 78.17 41.97 -54.02
CA LEU A 123 79.37 42.81 -53.95
C LEU A 123 79.04 44.26 -53.58
N GLU A 124 78.03 44.88 -54.20
CA GLU A 124 77.57 46.22 -53.81
C GLU A 124 77.10 46.28 -52.36
N MET A 125 76.40 45.25 -51.90
CA MET A 125 75.95 45.13 -50.51
C MET A 125 77.14 45.02 -49.55
N LEU A 126 78.13 44.20 -49.88
CA LEU A 126 79.32 43.99 -49.07
C LEU A 126 80.15 45.28 -48.97
N THR A 127 80.36 45.98 -50.10
CA THR A 127 81.08 47.27 -50.09
C THR A 127 80.37 48.31 -49.25
N LYS A 128 79.02 48.40 -49.31
CA LYS A 128 78.24 49.32 -48.45
C LYS A 128 78.27 48.97 -46.97
N LYS A 129 78.44 47.70 -46.63
CA LYS A 129 78.48 47.21 -45.25
C LYS A 129 79.85 47.32 -44.60
N ASP A 130 80.90 47.57 -45.37
CA ASP A 130 82.25 47.61 -44.82
C ASP A 130 82.49 48.88 -44.00
N THR A 131 83.08 48.69 -42.84
CA THR A 131 83.41 49.77 -41.90
C THR A 131 84.83 50.30 -42.08
N GLY A 132 85.57 49.81 -43.09
CA GLY A 132 86.96 50.17 -43.38
C GLY A 132 88.00 49.61 -42.40
N SER A 133 87.57 48.95 -41.31
CA SER A 133 88.42 48.34 -40.29
C SER A 133 87.77 47.09 -39.70
N GLY A 134 88.56 46.18 -39.11
CA GLY A 134 88.07 44.91 -38.54
C GLY A 134 87.75 43.84 -39.59
N PRO A 135 87.00 42.77 -39.24
CA PRO A 135 86.63 41.71 -40.16
C PRO A 135 85.81 42.24 -41.35
N THR A 136 86.05 41.72 -42.55
CA THR A 136 85.27 42.10 -43.73
C THR A 136 83.85 41.54 -43.66
N PRO A 137 82.86 42.22 -44.26
CA PRO A 137 81.50 41.73 -44.28
C PRO A 137 81.39 40.40 -45.04
N GLU A 138 80.46 39.57 -44.60
CA GLU A 138 80.13 38.28 -45.21
C GLU A 138 78.63 38.18 -45.47
N HIS A 139 78.24 37.36 -46.42
CA HIS A 139 76.85 37.10 -46.75
C HIS A 139 76.70 35.67 -47.27
N TYR A 140 75.55 35.05 -47.06
CA TYR A 140 75.20 33.85 -47.79
C TYR A 140 73.77 33.96 -48.30
N GLU A 141 73.52 33.37 -49.46
CA GLU A 141 72.20 33.25 -50.04
C GLU A 141 72.01 31.84 -50.60
N ILE A 142 70.80 31.30 -50.50
CA ILE A 142 70.44 30.02 -51.10
C ILE A 142 69.89 30.29 -52.49
N ASP A 143 70.72 30.05 -53.50
CA ASP A 143 70.30 30.17 -54.89
C ASP A 143 69.60 28.88 -55.32
N LYS A 144 68.28 28.89 -55.19
CA LYS A 144 67.43 27.76 -55.57
C LYS A 144 67.45 27.47 -57.07
N LYS A 145 67.78 28.45 -57.92
CA LYS A 145 67.80 28.27 -59.38
C LYS A 145 69.05 27.52 -59.81
N SER A 146 70.21 27.87 -59.25
CA SER A 146 71.47 27.18 -59.54
C SER A 146 71.71 25.95 -58.66
N GLY A 147 70.97 25.81 -57.55
CA GLY A 147 71.07 24.67 -56.65
C GLY A 147 72.26 24.74 -55.68
N PHE A 148 72.74 25.94 -55.37
CA PHE A 148 73.89 26.17 -54.48
C PHE A 148 73.54 27.07 -53.30
N ILE A 149 74.15 26.78 -52.16
CA ILE A 149 74.34 27.75 -51.09
C ILE A 149 75.59 28.54 -51.46
N ARG A 150 75.43 29.83 -51.70
CA ARG A 150 76.51 30.73 -52.14
C ARG A 150 76.94 31.56 -50.94
N TYR A 151 78.15 31.32 -50.46
CA TYR A 151 78.76 32.05 -49.35
C TYR A 151 79.80 33.02 -49.88
N PHE A 152 79.72 34.27 -49.43
CA PHE A 152 80.54 35.39 -49.85
C PHE A 152 81.28 35.99 -48.66
N LYS A 153 82.57 36.28 -48.86
CA LYS A 153 83.38 37.04 -47.93
C LYS A 153 84.12 38.13 -48.68
N ALA A 154 83.89 39.39 -48.33
CA ALA A 154 84.57 40.49 -48.99
C ALA A 154 86.09 40.43 -48.78
N VAL A 155 86.84 40.81 -49.82
CA VAL A 155 88.30 40.92 -49.76
C VAL A 155 88.66 42.40 -49.72
N ARG A 156 89.21 42.85 -48.58
CA ARG A 156 89.71 44.21 -48.42
C ARG A 156 91.14 44.30 -48.96
N LEU A 157 91.40 45.27 -49.83
CA LEU A 157 92.72 45.50 -50.42
C LEU A 157 93.74 45.86 -49.33
N THR A 158 94.89 45.20 -49.36
CA THR A 158 96.08 45.59 -48.58
C THR A 158 96.97 46.50 -49.41
N LYS A 159 98.00 47.09 -48.79
CA LYS A 159 98.91 48.04 -49.47
C LYS A 159 99.62 47.40 -50.66
N GLU A 160 99.98 46.13 -50.57
CA GLU A 160 100.65 45.38 -51.65
C GLU A 160 99.72 45.18 -52.86
N CYS A 161 98.40 45.26 -52.66
CA CYS A 161 97.45 45.18 -53.77
C CYS A 161 97.56 46.40 -54.69
N GLU A 162 98.02 47.56 -54.18
CA GLU A 162 98.24 48.77 -54.97
C GLU A 162 99.35 48.60 -56.01
N TRP A 163 100.25 47.62 -55.86
CA TRP A 163 101.23 47.34 -56.90
C TRP A 163 100.59 46.91 -58.21
N CYS A 164 99.46 46.20 -58.16
CA CYS A 164 98.73 45.83 -59.37
C CYS A 164 97.51 46.73 -59.61
N HIS A 165 96.92 47.29 -58.55
CA HIS A 165 95.63 47.98 -58.63
C HIS A 165 95.67 49.48 -58.33
N GLY A 166 96.81 50.01 -57.87
CA GLY A 166 96.96 51.37 -57.36
C GLY A 166 96.95 52.44 -58.45
N ASP A 167 97.51 53.61 -58.14
CA ASP A 167 97.58 54.72 -59.09
C ASP A 167 98.38 54.30 -60.35
N PRO A 168 97.77 54.34 -61.55
CA PRO A 168 98.45 53.99 -62.79
C PRO A 168 99.74 54.76 -63.02
N LYS A 169 99.92 55.95 -62.43
CA LYS A 169 101.16 56.73 -62.54
C LYS A 169 102.37 56.03 -61.91
N LEU A 170 102.15 55.14 -60.95
CA LEU A 170 103.20 54.37 -60.27
C LEU A 170 103.67 53.15 -61.08
N SER A 171 103.06 52.85 -62.24
CA SER A 171 103.46 51.72 -63.09
C SER A 171 104.92 51.83 -63.54
N ARG A 172 105.46 53.06 -63.68
CA ARG A 172 106.86 53.27 -64.05
C ARG A 172 107.81 52.86 -62.93
N GLU A 173 107.45 53.18 -61.69
CA GLU A 173 108.24 52.83 -60.49
C GLU A 173 108.16 51.33 -60.21
N TYR A 174 106.97 50.75 -60.27
CA TYR A 174 106.78 49.35 -59.91
C TYR A 174 107.19 48.38 -61.02
N TRP A 175 106.88 48.71 -62.27
CA TRP A 175 106.95 47.77 -63.40
C TRP A 175 107.74 48.30 -64.61
N GLY A 176 108.31 49.51 -64.54
CA GLY A 176 109.15 50.05 -65.60
C GLY A 176 108.40 50.45 -66.88
N ASN A 177 107.06 50.59 -66.86
CA ASN A 177 106.25 51.03 -67.99
C ASN A 177 105.48 52.33 -67.70
N ASP A 178 105.29 53.19 -68.70
CA ASP A 178 104.55 54.46 -68.56
C ASP A 178 103.09 54.37 -69.03
N GLN A 179 102.60 53.16 -69.32
CA GLN A 179 101.25 52.93 -69.84
C GLN A 179 100.20 52.72 -68.73
N GLY A 180 100.62 52.77 -67.47
CA GLY A 180 99.74 52.48 -66.33
C GLY A 180 99.36 51.01 -66.25
N LEU A 181 100.18 50.12 -66.79
CA LEU A 181 99.92 48.68 -66.83
C LEU A 181 100.58 47.98 -65.65
N ASP A 182 99.86 46.98 -65.13
CA ASP A 182 100.38 46.03 -64.15
C ASP A 182 101.20 44.91 -64.84
N PRO A 183 101.79 43.96 -64.09
CA PRO A 183 102.61 42.87 -64.64
C PRO A 183 101.86 41.93 -65.56
N THR A 184 100.52 41.93 -65.49
CA THR A 184 99.64 41.09 -66.30
C THR A 184 99.21 41.77 -67.60
N GLY A 185 99.65 43.02 -67.83
CA GLY A 185 99.30 43.81 -69.00
C GLY A 185 97.93 44.47 -68.92
N VAL A 186 97.30 44.50 -67.74
CA VAL A 186 96.02 45.16 -67.51
C VAL A 186 96.26 46.55 -66.91
N LYS A 187 95.43 47.53 -67.28
CA LYS A 187 95.51 48.88 -66.73
C LYS A 187 95.16 48.86 -65.24
N MET A 188 96.02 49.45 -64.42
CA MET A 188 95.79 49.60 -62.98
C MET A 188 94.52 50.44 -62.76
N GLU A 189 93.70 50.07 -61.77
CA GLU A 189 92.37 50.64 -61.58
C GLU A 189 92.32 51.89 -60.69
N GLY A 190 93.44 52.29 -60.06
CA GLY A 190 93.50 53.45 -59.16
C GLY A 190 92.94 53.17 -57.74
N TRP A 191 92.81 51.91 -57.38
CA TRP A 191 92.24 51.48 -56.11
C TRP A 191 93.19 51.68 -54.95
N LYS A 192 92.62 51.92 -53.78
CA LYS A 192 93.38 52.17 -52.56
C LYS A 192 93.26 51.01 -51.59
N ALA A 193 94.33 50.81 -50.81
CA ALA A 193 94.29 49.94 -49.66
C ALA A 193 93.12 50.34 -48.75
N GLY A 194 92.38 49.34 -48.25
CA GLY A 194 91.16 49.53 -47.49
C GLY A 194 89.87 49.42 -48.30
N GLU A 195 89.90 49.54 -49.63
CA GLU A 195 88.70 49.38 -50.46
C GLU A 195 88.35 47.90 -50.70
N ILE A 196 87.06 47.62 -50.94
CA ILE A 196 86.54 46.29 -51.31
C ILE A 196 85.95 46.37 -52.70
N HIS A 197 86.51 45.56 -53.59
CA HIS A 197 86.05 45.45 -54.97
C HIS A 197 85.78 44.00 -55.41
N GLY A 198 85.99 43.04 -54.52
CA GLY A 198 85.74 41.65 -54.78
C GLY A 198 85.49 40.85 -53.50
N ALA A 199 85.07 39.61 -53.68
CA ALA A 199 84.81 38.68 -52.60
C ALA A 199 85.36 37.30 -52.94
N PHE A 200 85.65 36.51 -51.93
CA PHE A 200 85.74 35.06 -52.07
C PHE A 200 84.35 34.47 -52.01
N GLU A 201 84.03 33.63 -52.98
CA GLU A 201 82.75 32.96 -53.09
C GLU A 201 82.92 31.45 -53.11
N ILE A 202 82.17 30.78 -52.24
CA ILE A 202 82.06 29.32 -52.18
C ILE A 202 80.65 28.91 -52.56
N PHE A 203 80.55 27.97 -53.49
CA PHE A 203 79.31 27.34 -53.91
C PHE A 203 79.23 25.94 -53.32
N THR A 204 78.36 25.77 -52.33
CA THR A 204 78.10 24.46 -51.71
C THR A 204 76.84 23.84 -52.34
N PRO A 205 76.92 22.66 -52.97
CA PRO A 205 75.78 22.06 -53.65
C PRO A 205 74.67 21.67 -52.65
N LEU A 206 73.45 22.09 -52.95
CA LEU A 206 72.29 21.89 -52.09
C LEU A 206 71.77 20.43 -52.14
N ALA A 207 71.96 19.75 -53.28
CA ALA A 207 71.46 18.39 -53.50
C ALA A 207 71.92 17.35 -52.45
N PRO A 208 73.23 17.17 -52.15
CA PRO A 208 73.68 16.18 -51.16
C PRO A 208 73.19 16.50 -49.73
N ILE A 209 73.07 17.79 -49.40
CA ILE A 209 72.54 18.25 -48.11
C ILE A 209 71.05 17.86 -48.00
N MET A 210 70.26 18.20 -49.02
CA MET A 210 68.82 17.89 -49.06
C MET A 210 68.55 16.38 -49.11
N ALA A 211 69.39 15.60 -49.79
CA ALA A 211 69.28 14.14 -49.81
C ALA A 211 69.49 13.53 -48.41
N THR A 212 70.49 14.02 -47.67
CA THR A 212 70.76 13.58 -46.28
C THR A 212 69.61 13.95 -45.35
N ILE A 213 69.09 15.17 -45.46
CA ILE A 213 67.92 15.62 -44.71
C ILE A 213 66.72 14.73 -45.01
N ASN A 214 66.39 14.51 -46.29
CA ASN A 214 65.22 13.71 -46.67
C ASN A 214 65.33 12.26 -46.17
N LYS A 215 66.53 11.66 -46.19
CA LYS A 215 66.76 10.31 -45.64
C LYS A 215 66.50 10.26 -44.13
N ASN A 216 67.01 11.24 -43.37
CA ASN A 216 66.79 11.31 -41.92
C ASN A 216 65.32 11.59 -41.60
N LEU A 217 64.68 12.53 -42.30
CA LEU A 217 63.25 12.82 -42.14
C LEU A 217 62.39 11.60 -42.45
N PHE A 218 62.74 10.80 -43.47
CA PHE A 218 62.02 9.59 -43.81
C PHE A 218 62.16 8.50 -42.74
N ARG A 219 63.37 8.30 -42.19
CA ARG A 219 63.60 7.39 -41.06
C ARG A 219 62.80 7.82 -39.83
N ASP A 220 62.87 9.09 -39.47
CA ASP A 220 62.19 9.63 -38.29
C ASP A 220 60.66 9.58 -38.47
N PHE A 221 60.15 9.77 -39.69
CA PHE A 221 58.75 9.57 -40.04
C PHE A 221 58.29 8.12 -39.82
N ILE A 222 59.07 7.12 -40.25
CA ILE A 222 58.74 5.70 -40.03
C ILE A 222 58.69 5.39 -38.53
N PHE A 223 59.69 5.83 -37.75
CA PHE A 223 59.70 5.62 -36.29
C PHE A 223 58.47 6.24 -35.62
N LEU A 224 58.10 7.45 -36.02
CA LEU A 224 56.92 8.14 -35.51
C LEU A 224 55.62 7.37 -35.79
N VAL A 225 55.44 6.87 -37.02
CA VAL A 225 54.27 6.08 -37.41
C VAL A 225 54.14 4.82 -36.55
N ILE A 226 55.26 4.11 -36.31
CA ILE A 226 55.25 2.90 -35.46
C ILE A 226 54.82 3.24 -34.03
N ILE A 227 55.36 4.30 -33.44
CA ILE A 227 55.00 4.74 -32.08
C ILE A 227 53.51 5.09 -32.00
N ILE A 228 52.97 5.82 -32.99
CA ILE A 228 51.54 6.17 -33.03
C ILE A 228 50.66 4.91 -33.08
N ILE A 229 51.02 3.92 -33.91
CA ILE A 229 50.29 2.65 -34.00
C ILE A 229 50.29 1.93 -32.65
N LEU A 230 51.44 1.81 -31.99
CA LEU A 230 51.56 1.14 -30.70
C LEU A 230 50.74 1.84 -29.60
N ILE A 231 50.82 3.17 -29.51
CA ILE A 231 50.04 3.96 -28.54
C ILE A 231 48.54 3.79 -28.82
N THR A 232 48.12 3.89 -30.09
CA THR A 232 46.72 3.74 -30.48
C THR A 232 46.19 2.34 -30.15
N TYR A 233 46.97 1.30 -30.42
CA TYR A 233 46.62 -0.08 -30.07
C TYR A 233 46.50 -0.29 -28.55
N PHE A 234 47.47 0.24 -27.79
CA PHE A 234 47.46 0.16 -26.32
C PHE A 234 46.23 0.84 -25.72
N ILE A 235 45.93 2.06 -26.16
CA ILE A 235 44.76 2.82 -25.70
C ILE A 235 43.46 2.11 -26.10
N TYR A 236 43.38 1.57 -27.32
CA TYR A 236 42.24 0.77 -27.77
C TYR A 236 42.01 -0.45 -26.89
N TYR A 237 43.07 -1.21 -26.58
CA TYR A 237 43.01 -2.38 -25.72
C TYR A 237 42.54 -2.01 -24.30
N PHE A 238 43.11 -0.95 -23.71
CA PHE A 238 42.74 -0.48 -22.38
C PHE A 238 41.29 -0.02 -22.31
N ASN A 239 40.84 0.83 -23.26
CA ASN A 239 39.44 1.25 -23.35
C ASN A 239 38.48 0.08 -23.52
N LYS A 240 38.84 -0.90 -24.37
CA LYS A 240 38.00 -2.09 -24.59
C LYS A 240 37.84 -2.91 -23.31
N ARG A 241 38.92 -3.12 -22.56
CA ARG A 241 38.94 -3.98 -21.37
C ARG A 241 38.28 -3.33 -20.15
N PHE A 242 38.55 -2.05 -19.91
CA PHE A 242 38.18 -1.38 -18.66
C PHE A 242 36.94 -0.50 -18.78
N VAL A 243 36.59 0.00 -19.96
CA VAL A 243 35.43 0.89 -20.15
C VAL A 243 34.30 0.18 -20.90
N ILE A 244 34.59 -0.32 -22.11
CA ILE A 244 33.55 -0.79 -23.03
C ILE A 244 32.92 -2.10 -22.55
N LYS A 245 33.73 -3.09 -22.13
CA LYS A 245 33.20 -4.38 -21.70
C LYS A 245 32.32 -4.27 -20.44
N PRO A 246 32.73 -3.58 -19.35
CA PRO A 246 31.85 -3.34 -18.20
C PRO A 246 30.56 -2.58 -18.56
N LEU A 247 30.63 -1.56 -19.43
CA LEU A 247 29.42 -0.86 -19.91
C LEU A 247 28.48 -1.77 -20.71
N GLN A 248 29.02 -2.72 -21.49
CA GLN A 248 28.21 -3.71 -22.19
C GLN A 248 27.55 -4.70 -21.23
N GLU A 249 28.25 -5.11 -20.17
CA GLU A 249 27.68 -5.96 -19.10
C GLU A 249 26.54 -5.23 -18.37
N VAL A 250 26.73 -3.97 -17.98
CA VAL A 250 25.68 -3.12 -17.40
C VAL A 250 24.49 -2.98 -18.36
N SER A 251 24.74 -2.66 -19.63
CA SER A 251 23.69 -2.53 -20.65
C SER A 251 22.92 -3.83 -20.86
N SER A 252 23.62 -4.98 -20.89
CA SER A 252 22.99 -6.29 -21.00
C SER A 252 22.15 -6.64 -19.77
N ALA A 253 22.63 -6.28 -18.57
CA ALA A 253 21.88 -6.42 -17.32
C ALA A 253 20.58 -5.60 -17.35
N ILE A 254 20.66 -4.33 -17.74
CA ILE A 254 19.47 -3.47 -17.88
C ILE A 254 18.47 -4.06 -18.87
N ASN A 255 18.93 -4.56 -20.03
CA ASN A 255 18.03 -5.20 -20.99
C ASN A 255 17.35 -6.45 -20.43
N ARG A 256 18.04 -7.26 -19.62
CA ARG A 256 17.45 -8.42 -18.93
C ARG A 256 16.40 -7.99 -17.90
N VAL A 257 16.70 -6.97 -17.11
CA VAL A 257 15.75 -6.39 -16.15
C VAL A 257 14.52 -5.82 -16.86
N ALA A 258 14.70 -5.15 -18.00
CA ALA A 258 13.60 -4.58 -18.79
C ALA A 258 12.62 -5.63 -19.33
N VAL A 259 13.07 -6.87 -19.56
CA VAL A 259 12.21 -8.00 -19.93
C VAL A 259 11.73 -8.82 -18.73
N GLY A 260 11.97 -8.33 -17.51
CA GLY A 260 11.46 -8.92 -16.27
C GLY A 260 12.37 -9.96 -15.62
N ASP A 261 13.63 -10.07 -16.03
CA ASP A 261 14.61 -10.96 -15.40
C ASP A 261 15.39 -10.26 -14.29
N PHE A 262 14.98 -10.51 -13.04
CA PHE A 262 15.58 -9.98 -11.82
C PHE A 262 16.53 -10.98 -11.14
N THR A 263 16.93 -12.07 -11.83
CA THR A 263 17.92 -13.03 -11.31
C THR A 263 19.37 -12.55 -11.49
N ILE A 264 19.54 -11.38 -12.12
CA ILE A 264 20.85 -10.87 -12.51
C ILE A 264 21.64 -10.32 -11.32
N GLN A 265 22.95 -10.52 -11.38
CA GLN A 265 23.89 -9.90 -10.47
C GLN A 265 25.15 -9.52 -11.25
N LEU A 266 25.48 -8.23 -11.25
CA LEU A 266 26.70 -7.72 -11.85
C LEU A 266 27.86 -7.87 -10.87
N ASP A 267 28.91 -8.60 -11.26
CA ASP A 267 30.19 -8.68 -10.54
C ASP A 267 31.24 -7.76 -11.20
N ILE A 268 31.00 -6.44 -11.15
CA ILE A 268 31.94 -5.43 -11.66
C ILE A 268 32.75 -4.90 -10.47
N LYS A 269 34.02 -5.31 -10.39
CA LYS A 269 34.96 -4.99 -9.30
C LYS A 269 35.65 -3.62 -9.44
N SER A 270 35.16 -2.75 -10.32
CA SER A 270 35.75 -1.43 -10.50
C SER A 270 35.38 -0.48 -9.36
N ASN A 271 36.30 0.42 -9.01
CA ASN A 271 36.08 1.47 -8.00
C ASN A 271 35.76 2.84 -8.63
N ASP A 272 35.47 2.86 -9.94
CA ASP A 272 35.07 4.04 -10.70
C ASP A 272 33.54 4.20 -10.77
N GLU A 273 33.09 5.16 -11.58
CA GLU A 273 31.68 5.45 -11.85
C GLU A 273 30.94 4.25 -12.45
N ILE A 274 31.60 3.39 -13.23
CA ILE A 274 30.98 2.20 -13.80
C ILE A 274 30.71 1.17 -12.70
N GLY A 275 31.65 1.00 -11.77
CA GLY A 275 31.46 0.19 -10.57
C GLY A 275 30.33 0.71 -9.68
N ALA A 276 30.20 2.03 -9.53
CA ALA A 276 29.10 2.64 -8.78
C ALA A 276 27.74 2.33 -9.43
N VAL A 277 27.60 2.56 -10.74
CA VAL A 277 26.37 2.23 -11.50
C VAL A 277 26.01 0.75 -11.40
N ALA A 278 27.00 -0.15 -11.43
CA ALA A 278 26.76 -1.58 -11.26
C ALA A 278 26.23 -1.94 -9.86
N ARG A 279 26.77 -1.31 -8.81
CA ARG A 279 26.29 -1.49 -7.43
C ARG A 279 24.88 -0.94 -7.24
N ASP A 280 24.59 0.23 -7.79
CA ASP A 280 23.26 0.85 -7.72
C ASP A 280 22.22 0.02 -8.50
N LEU A 281 22.59 -0.50 -9.68
CA LEU A 281 21.72 -1.41 -10.42
C LEU A 281 21.45 -2.70 -9.65
N ASN A 282 22.47 -3.31 -9.03
CA ASN A 282 22.29 -4.48 -8.18
C ASN A 282 21.37 -4.19 -6.98
N LYS A 283 21.48 -2.99 -6.38
CA LYS A 283 20.57 -2.57 -5.30
C LYS A 283 19.13 -2.45 -5.81
N MET A 284 18.92 -1.77 -6.93
CA MET A 284 17.60 -1.64 -7.58
C MET A 284 16.98 -2.99 -7.88
N VAL A 285 17.75 -3.94 -8.43
CA VAL A 285 17.27 -5.31 -8.71
C VAL A 285 16.86 -6.02 -7.42
N ARG A 286 17.64 -5.92 -6.34
CA ARG A 286 17.28 -6.52 -5.04
C ARG A 286 16.00 -5.91 -4.46
N ASP A 287 15.87 -4.58 -4.50
CA ASP A 287 14.73 -3.87 -3.92
C ASP A 287 13.43 -4.18 -4.71
N ILE A 288 13.51 -4.23 -6.05
CA ILE A 288 12.37 -4.65 -6.90
C ILE A 288 12.03 -6.11 -6.64
N LYS A 289 13.02 -7.01 -6.58
CA LYS A 289 12.79 -8.42 -6.28
C LYS A 289 12.09 -8.61 -4.93
N ALA A 290 12.58 -7.95 -3.88
CA ALA A 290 11.97 -8.00 -2.56
C ALA A 290 10.52 -7.47 -2.58
N SER A 291 10.26 -6.40 -3.34
CA SER A 291 8.90 -5.86 -3.51
C SER A 291 7.98 -6.85 -4.24
N LEU A 292 8.46 -7.50 -5.30
CA LEU A 292 7.70 -8.51 -6.04
C LEU A 292 7.43 -9.77 -5.21
N ASP A 293 8.39 -10.20 -4.38
CA ASP A 293 8.20 -11.31 -3.44
C ASP A 293 7.10 -10.98 -2.39
N ILE A 294 7.09 -9.76 -1.86
CA ILE A 294 6.03 -9.29 -0.94
C ILE A 294 4.66 -9.27 -1.64
N VAL A 295 4.60 -8.77 -2.88
CA VAL A 295 3.36 -8.77 -3.67
C VAL A 295 2.87 -10.19 -3.93
N SER A 296 3.75 -11.12 -4.29
CA SER A 296 3.39 -12.54 -4.47
C SER A 296 2.81 -13.13 -3.19
N SER A 297 3.46 -12.92 -2.05
CA SER A 297 2.95 -13.41 -0.75
C SER A 297 1.59 -12.78 -0.39
N SER A 298 1.38 -11.51 -0.74
CA SER A 298 0.10 -10.82 -0.49
C SER A 298 -1.03 -11.36 -1.37
N ILE A 299 -0.72 -11.78 -2.59
CA ILE A 299 -1.68 -12.43 -3.50
C ILE A 299 -2.07 -13.81 -2.98
N ASP A 300 -1.12 -14.62 -2.49
CA ASP A 300 -1.40 -15.92 -1.88
C ASP A 300 -2.30 -15.78 -0.64
N GLN A 301 -2.03 -14.77 0.21
CA GLN A 301 -2.87 -14.47 1.36
C GLN A 301 -4.27 -14.02 0.92
N LEU A 302 -4.38 -13.15 -0.09
CA LEU A 302 -5.66 -12.70 -0.66
C LEU A 302 -6.48 -13.89 -1.17
N ALA A 303 -5.85 -14.84 -1.88
CA ALA A 303 -6.52 -16.03 -2.38
C ALA A 303 -7.05 -16.92 -1.24
N THR A 304 -6.26 -17.06 -0.16
CA THR A 304 -6.66 -17.81 1.04
C THR A 304 -7.85 -17.15 1.74
N THR A 305 -7.77 -15.85 2.00
CA THR A 305 -8.87 -15.08 2.63
C THR A 305 -10.13 -15.06 1.78
N ALA A 306 -10.00 -15.00 0.44
CA ALA A 306 -11.13 -15.13 -0.46
C ALA A 306 -11.81 -16.50 -0.32
N ALA A 307 -11.05 -17.60 -0.27
CA ALA A 307 -11.61 -18.93 -0.07
C ALA A 307 -12.35 -19.06 1.28
N GLU A 308 -11.78 -18.53 2.36
CA GLU A 308 -12.43 -18.48 3.67
C GLU A 308 -13.74 -17.67 3.63
N LEU A 309 -13.73 -16.51 2.96
CA LEU A 309 -14.92 -15.67 2.83
C LEU A 309 -16.01 -16.34 1.99
N SER A 310 -15.64 -17.12 0.96
CA SER A 310 -16.59 -17.94 0.18
C SER A 310 -17.30 -18.96 1.07
N SER A 311 -16.51 -19.70 1.85
CA SER A 311 -17.02 -20.72 2.77
C SER A 311 -17.96 -20.10 3.82
N ASN A 312 -17.58 -18.95 4.37
CA ASN A 312 -18.42 -18.21 5.33
C ASN A 312 -19.73 -17.73 4.69
N ALA A 313 -19.68 -17.22 3.46
CA ALA A 313 -20.88 -16.79 2.74
C ALA A 313 -21.84 -17.97 2.49
N GLU A 314 -21.31 -19.14 2.08
CA GLU A 314 -22.12 -20.35 1.91
C GLU A 314 -22.75 -20.81 3.24
N MET A 315 -21.99 -20.77 4.34
CA MET A 315 -22.47 -21.13 5.67
C MET A 315 -23.58 -20.19 6.15
N ILE A 316 -23.43 -18.87 5.97
CA ILE A 316 -24.46 -17.89 6.32
C ILE A 316 -25.70 -18.09 5.46
N ALA A 317 -25.55 -18.36 4.16
CA ALA A 317 -26.67 -18.64 3.27
C ALA A 317 -27.46 -19.90 3.70
N ALA A 318 -26.75 -20.96 4.09
CA ALA A 318 -27.37 -22.18 4.61
C ALA A 318 -28.10 -21.93 5.94
N GLY A 319 -27.45 -21.24 6.88
CA GLY A 319 -28.04 -20.88 8.17
C GLY A 319 -29.26 -19.96 8.02
N ALA A 320 -29.25 -19.07 7.02
CA ALA A 320 -30.40 -18.24 6.69
C ALA A 320 -31.60 -19.06 6.19
N ILE A 321 -31.37 -20.12 5.39
CA ILE A 321 -32.43 -21.02 4.95
C ILE A 321 -33.03 -21.77 6.14
N GLU A 322 -32.18 -22.32 7.02
CA GLU A 322 -32.62 -23.01 8.24
C GLU A 322 -33.41 -22.07 9.16
N GLN A 323 -32.94 -20.83 9.36
CA GLN A 323 -33.64 -19.83 10.15
C GLN A 323 -35.02 -19.47 9.56
N ALA A 324 -35.15 -19.44 8.23
CA ALA A 324 -36.44 -19.20 7.57
C ALA A 324 -37.42 -20.37 7.78
N GLU A 325 -36.95 -21.62 7.71
CA GLU A 325 -37.75 -22.82 8.00
C GLU A 325 -38.19 -22.86 9.47
N GLN A 326 -37.29 -22.52 10.38
CA GLN A 326 -37.58 -22.45 11.81
C GLN A 326 -38.60 -21.34 12.13
N ALA A 327 -38.48 -20.18 11.47
CA ALA A 327 -39.45 -19.10 11.56
C ALA A 327 -40.82 -19.56 11.04
N SER A 328 -40.89 -20.25 9.91
CA SER A 328 -42.15 -20.81 9.39
C SER A 328 -42.80 -21.78 10.37
N THR A 329 -42.02 -22.68 10.97
CA THR A 329 -42.51 -23.64 11.96
C THR A 329 -43.02 -22.93 13.23
N THR A 330 -42.29 -21.89 13.67
CA THR A 330 -42.68 -21.08 14.82
C THR A 330 -43.95 -20.28 14.53
N ALA A 331 -44.14 -19.78 13.32
CA ALA A 331 -45.36 -19.09 12.91
C ALA A 331 -46.58 -20.01 13.07
N SER A 332 -46.50 -21.25 12.57
CA SER A 332 -47.58 -22.23 12.74
C SER A 332 -47.86 -22.54 14.21
N ALA A 333 -46.82 -22.66 15.05
CA ALA A 333 -47.01 -22.84 16.50
C ALA A 333 -47.69 -21.61 17.15
N VAL A 334 -47.36 -20.39 16.73
CA VAL A 334 -48.01 -19.17 17.21
C VAL A 334 -49.47 -19.11 16.79
N GLU A 335 -49.81 -19.53 15.57
CA GLU A 335 -51.21 -19.64 15.12
C GLU A 335 -52.00 -20.65 15.95
N GLU A 336 -51.40 -21.80 16.27
CA GLU A 336 -52.01 -22.82 17.15
C GLU A 336 -52.22 -22.27 18.57
N VAL A 337 -51.22 -21.59 19.14
CA VAL A 337 -51.36 -20.94 20.45
C VAL A 337 -52.48 -19.90 20.42
N ASN A 338 -52.55 -19.06 19.38
CA ASN A 338 -53.61 -18.07 19.26
C ASN A 338 -55.01 -18.73 19.21
N ALA A 339 -55.16 -19.83 18.47
CA ALA A 339 -56.42 -20.59 18.45
C ALA A 339 -56.80 -21.12 19.84
N THR A 340 -55.83 -21.67 20.59
CA THR A 340 -56.09 -22.16 21.96
C THR A 340 -56.42 -21.04 22.95
N VAL A 341 -55.79 -19.86 22.81
CA VAL A 341 -56.11 -18.67 23.61
C VAL A 341 -57.56 -18.24 23.39
N VAL A 342 -58.03 -18.21 22.14
CA VAL A 342 -59.43 -17.91 21.81
C VAL A 342 -60.38 -18.95 22.41
N GLU A 343 -60.02 -20.24 22.34
CA GLU A 343 -60.82 -21.31 22.94
C GLU A 343 -60.92 -21.18 24.47
N VAL A 344 -59.79 -20.89 25.14
CA VAL A 344 -59.75 -20.66 26.60
C VAL A 344 -60.60 -19.43 26.98
N ALA A 345 -60.55 -18.35 26.19
CA ALA A 345 -61.38 -17.17 26.40
C ALA A 345 -62.88 -17.53 26.37
N GLN A 346 -63.28 -18.31 25.36
CA GLN A 346 -64.66 -18.75 25.19
C GLN A 346 -65.10 -19.67 26.34
N ASN A 347 -64.23 -20.59 26.76
CA ASN A 347 -64.49 -21.49 27.88
C ASN A 347 -64.63 -20.70 29.20
N ALA A 348 -63.77 -19.71 29.45
CA ALA A 348 -63.89 -18.82 30.60
C ALA A 348 -65.24 -18.08 30.59
N ALA A 349 -65.68 -17.54 29.44
CA ALA A 349 -66.98 -16.89 29.31
C ALA A 349 -68.16 -17.86 29.61
N ASN A 350 -68.07 -19.10 29.14
CA ASN A 350 -69.08 -20.13 29.41
C ASN A 350 -69.15 -20.51 30.90
N VAL A 351 -68.00 -20.62 31.57
CA VAL A 351 -67.92 -20.89 33.01
C VAL A 351 -68.45 -19.70 33.81
N ALA A 352 -68.15 -18.46 33.42
CA ALA A 352 -68.71 -17.25 34.05
C ALA A 352 -70.25 -17.25 33.99
N ALA A 353 -70.82 -17.57 32.82
CA ALA A 353 -72.27 -17.65 32.65
C ALA A 353 -72.88 -18.74 33.54
N SER A 354 -72.22 -19.91 33.62
CA SER A 354 -72.66 -21.03 34.47
C SER A 354 -72.59 -20.70 35.96
N ALA A 355 -71.52 -20.03 36.40
CA ALA A 355 -71.36 -19.56 37.77
C ALA A 355 -72.45 -18.53 38.16
N ASN A 356 -72.75 -17.58 37.26
CA ASN A 356 -73.84 -16.63 37.48
C ASN A 356 -75.21 -17.31 37.61
N LYS A 357 -75.49 -18.31 36.77
CA LYS A 357 -76.71 -19.11 36.86
C LYS A 357 -76.78 -19.91 38.17
N ALA A 358 -75.67 -20.53 38.59
CA ALA A 358 -75.59 -21.22 39.87
C ALA A 358 -75.84 -20.28 41.05
N LYS A 359 -75.28 -19.06 41.01
CA LYS A 359 -75.54 -18.02 42.01
C LYS A 359 -77.02 -17.69 42.13
N GLU A 360 -77.71 -17.50 41.00
CA GLU A 360 -79.15 -17.25 40.98
C GLU A 360 -79.94 -18.42 41.59
N GLN A 361 -79.57 -19.66 41.27
CA GLN A 361 -80.21 -20.86 41.84
C GLN A 361 -80.01 -20.96 43.36
N VAL A 362 -78.81 -20.64 43.86
CA VAL A 362 -78.51 -20.63 45.30
C VAL A 362 -79.31 -19.54 46.02
N LEU A 363 -79.40 -18.33 45.45
CA LEU A 363 -80.22 -17.24 46.00
C LEU A 363 -81.70 -17.63 46.06
N LYS A 364 -82.21 -18.28 45.01
CA LYS A 364 -83.57 -18.83 45.01
C LYS A 364 -83.75 -19.92 46.06
N GLY A 365 -82.76 -20.80 46.22
CA GLY A 365 -82.73 -21.82 47.26
C GLY A 365 -82.80 -21.22 48.67
N HIS A 366 -82.04 -20.16 48.95
CA HIS A 366 -82.11 -19.42 50.21
C HIS A 366 -83.52 -18.90 50.50
N SER A 367 -84.19 -18.30 49.50
CA SER A 367 -85.57 -17.81 49.66
C SER A 367 -86.52 -18.93 50.07
N ILE A 368 -86.46 -20.08 49.38
CA ILE A 368 -87.34 -21.23 49.65
C ILE A 368 -87.10 -21.79 51.06
N VAL A 369 -85.84 -21.91 51.48
CA VAL A 369 -85.49 -22.40 52.83
C VAL A 369 -85.94 -21.42 53.91
N ALA A 370 -85.80 -20.11 53.68
CA ALA A 370 -86.29 -19.07 54.59
C ALA A 370 -87.82 -19.12 54.73
N GLU A 371 -88.55 -19.23 53.61
CA GLU A 371 -90.01 -19.42 53.61
C GLU A 371 -90.42 -20.71 54.33
N THR A 372 -89.66 -21.79 54.16
CA THR A 372 -89.92 -23.07 54.86
C THR A 372 -89.74 -22.92 56.37
N LYS A 373 -88.70 -22.21 56.82
CA LYS A 373 -88.47 -21.91 58.23
C LYS A 373 -89.63 -21.12 58.84
N GLU A 374 -90.10 -20.07 58.16
CA GLU A 374 -91.26 -19.29 58.60
C GLU A 374 -92.53 -20.16 58.66
N MET A 375 -92.72 -21.06 57.68
CA MET A 375 -93.86 -21.98 57.67
C MET A 375 -93.80 -22.96 58.84
N MET A 376 -92.62 -23.50 59.19
CA MET A 376 -92.44 -24.34 60.36
C MET A 376 -92.78 -23.61 61.66
N GLU A 377 -92.38 -22.34 61.79
CA GLU A 377 -92.75 -21.52 62.96
C GLU A 377 -94.28 -21.35 63.08
N LYS A 378 -94.98 -21.11 61.97
CA LYS A 378 -96.46 -21.04 61.96
C LYS A 378 -97.12 -22.38 62.29
N ILE A 379 -96.55 -23.50 61.84
CA ILE A 379 -97.06 -24.84 62.18
C ILE A 379 -96.88 -25.10 63.68
N ALA A 380 -95.71 -24.80 64.25
CA ALA A 380 -95.45 -24.95 65.69
C ALA A 380 -96.46 -24.16 66.52
N GLU A 381 -96.74 -22.90 66.14
CA GLU A 381 -97.75 -22.07 66.80
C GLU A 381 -99.15 -22.69 66.72
N THR A 382 -99.55 -23.18 65.54
CA THR A 382 -100.86 -23.79 65.31
C THR A 382 -101.05 -25.10 66.08
N VAL A 383 -100.02 -25.94 66.13
CA VAL A 383 -100.03 -27.21 66.89
C VAL A 383 -100.07 -26.92 68.39
N SER A 384 -99.29 -25.95 68.87
CA SER A 384 -99.30 -25.51 70.27
C SER A 384 -100.68 -24.98 70.69
N HIS A 385 -101.31 -24.16 69.85
CA HIS A 385 -102.67 -23.66 70.10
C HIS A 385 -103.71 -24.80 70.15
N SER A 386 -103.58 -25.76 69.23
CA SER A 386 -104.44 -26.95 69.19
C SER A 386 -104.26 -27.81 70.44
N ALA A 387 -103.03 -28.00 70.92
CA ALA A 387 -102.72 -28.75 72.14
C ALA A 387 -103.35 -28.11 73.38
N ASN A 388 -103.35 -26.78 73.46
CA ASN A 388 -104.02 -26.04 74.53
C ASN A 388 -105.54 -26.21 74.49
N THR A 389 -106.14 -26.18 73.29
CA THR A 389 -107.58 -26.37 73.10
C THR A 389 -108.03 -27.77 73.49
N VAL A 390 -107.29 -28.80 73.08
CA VAL A 390 -107.57 -30.20 73.46
C VAL A 390 -107.36 -30.42 74.96
N ARG A 391 -106.36 -29.79 75.57
CA ARG A 391 -106.16 -29.84 77.02
C ARG A 391 -107.35 -29.26 77.78
N ALA A 392 -107.86 -28.11 77.35
CA ALA A 392 -109.07 -27.50 77.93
C ALA A 392 -110.32 -28.41 77.79
N LEU A 393 -110.43 -29.15 76.69
CA LEU A 393 -111.47 -30.18 76.51
C LEU A 393 -111.30 -31.35 77.49
N GLY A 394 -110.05 -31.79 77.72
CA GLY A 394 -109.72 -32.80 78.72
C GLY A 394 -110.12 -32.36 80.14
N GLU A 395 -109.77 -31.14 80.54
CA GLU A 395 -110.16 -30.54 81.82
C GLU A 395 -111.68 -30.42 81.96
N SER A 396 -112.37 -29.97 80.90
CA SER A 396 -113.84 -29.89 80.89
C SER A 396 -114.48 -31.28 81.03
N SER A 397 -113.88 -32.31 80.42
CA SER A 397 -114.36 -33.69 80.51
C SER A 397 -114.13 -34.28 81.91
N GLU A 398 -113.04 -33.92 82.59
CA GLU A 398 -112.81 -34.24 84.00
C GLU A 398 -113.89 -33.61 84.91
N GLN A 399 -114.21 -32.34 84.70
CA GLN A 399 -115.31 -31.68 85.43
C GLN A 399 -116.65 -32.37 85.20
N ILE A 400 -116.96 -32.74 83.95
CA ILE A 400 -118.18 -33.50 83.65
C ILE A 400 -118.16 -34.86 84.34
N GLY A 401 -117.03 -35.56 84.35
CA GLY A 401 -116.87 -36.83 85.07
C GLY A 401 -117.18 -36.72 86.56
N GLN A 402 -116.71 -35.64 87.22
CA GLN A 402 -117.03 -35.36 88.62
C GLN A 402 -118.53 -35.11 88.84
N ILE A 403 -119.18 -34.37 87.93
CA ILE A 403 -120.63 -34.13 88.00
C ILE A 403 -121.41 -35.44 87.82
N ILE A 404 -121.00 -36.29 86.89
CA ILE A 404 -121.64 -37.59 86.65
C ILE A 404 -121.52 -38.49 87.88
N GLN A 405 -120.37 -38.50 88.57
CA GLN A 405 -120.22 -39.21 89.84
C GLN A 405 -121.21 -38.71 90.90
N VAL A 406 -121.38 -37.40 91.04
CA VAL A 406 -122.38 -36.83 91.97
C VAL A 406 -123.80 -37.22 91.58
N ILE A 407 -124.14 -37.25 90.29
CA ILE A 407 -125.47 -37.68 89.81
C ILE A 407 -125.68 -39.17 90.10
N ASP A 408 -124.65 -40.00 89.91
CA ASP A 408 -124.67 -41.43 90.24
C ASP A 408 -124.94 -41.64 91.73
N ASP A 409 -124.20 -40.93 92.59
CA ASP A 409 -124.38 -40.95 94.04
C ASP A 409 -125.81 -40.49 94.45
N ILE A 410 -126.34 -39.44 93.82
CA ILE A 410 -127.71 -38.96 94.05
C ILE A 410 -128.73 -40.00 93.58
N ALA A 411 -128.51 -40.64 92.44
CA ALA A 411 -129.39 -41.66 91.90
C ALA A 411 -129.41 -42.91 92.81
N ASP A 412 -128.25 -43.34 93.31
CA ASP A 412 -128.14 -44.43 94.29
C ASP A 412 -128.81 -44.07 95.63
N GLN A 413 -128.61 -42.86 96.14
CA GLN A 413 -129.33 -42.37 97.32
C GLN A 413 -130.84 -42.32 97.09
N THR A 414 -131.28 -41.88 95.91
CA THR A 414 -132.69 -41.83 95.53
C THR A 414 -133.29 -43.23 95.43
N ASN A 415 -132.53 -44.20 94.90
CA ASN A 415 -132.91 -45.61 94.83
C ASN A 415 -133.09 -46.20 96.24
N LEU A 416 -132.18 -45.90 97.17
CA LEU A 416 -132.27 -46.31 98.57
C LEU A 416 -133.44 -45.64 99.31
N LEU A 417 -133.66 -44.35 99.09
CA LEU A 417 -134.81 -43.62 99.64
C LEU A 417 -136.14 -44.18 99.11
N ALA A 418 -136.20 -44.47 97.81
CA ALA A 418 -137.36 -45.07 97.18
C ALA A 418 -137.63 -46.49 97.71
N LEU A 419 -136.58 -47.29 97.92
CA LEU A 419 -136.68 -48.61 98.55
C LEU A 419 -137.22 -48.50 99.98
N ASN A 420 -136.69 -47.58 100.79
CA ASN A 420 -137.17 -47.34 102.15
C ASN A 420 -138.64 -46.87 102.16
N ALA A 421 -139.02 -46.00 101.22
CA ALA A 421 -140.40 -45.55 101.06
C ALA A 421 -141.33 -46.69 100.60
N ALA A 422 -140.89 -47.57 99.72
CA ALA A 422 -141.64 -48.74 99.28
C ALA A 422 -141.85 -49.74 100.44
N ILE A 423 -140.83 -49.94 101.28
CA ILE A 423 -140.92 -50.76 102.50
C ILE A 423 -141.95 -50.17 103.48
N GLU A 424 -141.88 -48.87 103.76
CA GLU A 424 -142.80 -48.24 104.73
C GLU A 424 -144.23 -48.14 104.18
N ALA A 425 -144.40 -47.98 102.86
CA ALA A 425 -145.68 -48.06 102.19
C ALA A 425 -146.30 -49.46 102.25
N ALA A 426 -145.49 -50.52 102.12
CA ALA A 426 -145.94 -51.91 102.35
C ALA A 426 -146.35 -52.14 103.82
N ARG A 427 -145.66 -51.47 104.76
CA ARG A 427 -145.93 -51.54 106.21
C ARG A 427 -147.25 -50.88 106.62
N ALA A 428 -147.66 -49.82 105.91
CA ALA A 428 -148.94 -49.12 106.12
C ALA A 428 -150.18 -49.85 105.54
N GLY A 429 -149.99 -51.03 104.92
CA GLY A 429 -151.08 -51.87 104.41
C GLY A 429 -151.93 -51.19 103.32
N GLU A 430 -153.25 -51.36 103.37
CA GLU A 430 -154.18 -50.81 102.36
C GLU A 430 -154.12 -49.28 102.23
N HIS A 431 -153.74 -48.54 103.28
CA HIS A 431 -153.59 -47.08 103.23
C HIS A 431 -152.31 -46.61 102.52
N GLY A 432 -151.27 -47.46 102.41
CA GLY A 432 -149.99 -47.14 101.78
C GLY A 432 -149.91 -47.47 100.29
N ARG A 433 -150.95 -48.09 99.73
CA ARG A 433 -150.93 -48.72 98.40
C ARG A 433 -150.65 -47.74 97.24
N GLY A 434 -151.17 -46.52 97.30
CA GLY A 434 -150.85 -45.47 96.33
C GLY A 434 -149.41 -44.95 96.45
N PHE A 435 -148.89 -44.92 97.68
CA PHE A 435 -147.52 -44.49 97.97
C PHE A 435 -146.49 -45.53 97.52
N ALA A 436 -146.80 -46.83 97.65
CA ALA A 436 -145.95 -47.92 97.19
C ALA A 436 -145.72 -47.88 95.67
N VAL A 437 -146.76 -47.56 94.88
CA VAL A 437 -146.65 -47.44 93.41
C VAL A 437 -145.72 -46.28 93.03
N VAL A 438 -145.83 -45.13 93.72
CA VAL A 438 -144.95 -43.99 93.48
C VAL A 438 -143.52 -44.33 93.88
N ALA A 439 -143.30 -44.98 95.02
CA ALA A 439 -141.98 -45.39 95.47
C ALA A 439 -141.32 -46.38 94.49
N ASP A 440 -142.04 -47.37 93.96
CA ASP A 440 -141.51 -48.28 92.94
C ASP A 440 -141.20 -47.58 91.61
N GLU A 441 -141.98 -46.57 91.22
CA GLU A 441 -141.72 -45.80 89.99
C GLU A 441 -140.48 -44.90 90.16
N VAL A 442 -140.31 -44.28 91.34
CA VAL A 442 -139.08 -43.52 91.69
C VAL A 442 -137.88 -44.45 91.73
N ARG A 443 -138.02 -45.68 92.26
CA ARG A 443 -136.96 -46.70 92.30
C ARG A 443 -136.50 -47.09 90.89
N LYS A 444 -137.44 -47.39 89.99
CA LYS A 444 -137.14 -47.69 88.57
C LYS A 444 -136.51 -46.51 87.84
N LEU A 445 -136.93 -45.29 88.15
CA LEU A 445 -136.33 -44.08 87.58
C LEU A 445 -134.89 -43.92 88.07
N ALA A 446 -134.63 -44.14 89.36
CA ALA A 446 -133.30 -44.10 89.94
C ALA A 446 -132.37 -45.19 89.34
N GLU A 447 -132.84 -46.44 89.21
CA GLU A 447 -132.11 -47.52 88.54
C GLU A 447 -131.77 -47.18 87.07
N LYS A 448 -132.70 -46.54 86.33
CA LYS A 448 -132.44 -46.04 84.97
C LYS A 448 -131.41 -44.91 84.95
N THR A 449 -131.46 -44.00 85.93
CA THR A 449 -130.49 -42.91 86.06
C THR A 449 -129.08 -43.46 86.32
N VAL A 450 -128.92 -44.41 87.25
CA VAL A 450 -127.63 -45.10 87.52
C VAL A 450 -127.09 -45.79 86.27
N LYS A 451 -127.96 -46.44 85.49
CA LYS A 451 -127.53 -47.06 84.23
C LYS A 451 -127.04 -46.00 83.22
N ALA A 452 -127.76 -44.90 83.08
CA ALA A 452 -127.40 -43.83 82.14
C ALA A 452 -126.14 -43.05 82.59
N THR A 453 -125.96 -42.79 83.89
CA THR A 453 -124.74 -42.18 84.43
C THR A 453 -123.53 -43.06 84.19
N LYS A 454 -123.66 -44.38 84.33
CA LYS A 454 -122.58 -45.33 84.01
C LYS A 454 -122.19 -45.29 82.52
N GLU A 455 -123.18 -45.30 81.62
CA GLU A 455 -122.93 -45.17 80.17
C GLU A 455 -122.26 -43.82 79.83
N ILE A 456 -122.66 -42.73 80.48
CA ILE A 456 -122.01 -41.42 80.31
C ILE A 456 -120.59 -41.41 80.91
N ALA A 457 -120.37 -42.04 82.07
CA ALA A 457 -119.05 -42.16 82.68
C ALA A 457 -118.07 -42.89 81.76
N GLU A 458 -118.50 -43.99 81.13
CA GLU A 458 -117.71 -44.70 80.13
C GLU A 458 -117.39 -43.81 78.91
N MET A 459 -118.36 -43.03 78.41
CA MET A 459 -118.12 -42.05 77.32
C MET A 459 -117.11 -40.97 77.72
N ILE A 460 -117.21 -40.43 78.94
CA ILE A 460 -116.29 -39.42 79.45
C ILE A 460 -114.88 -39.98 79.62
N GLN A 461 -114.74 -41.23 80.12
CA GLN A 461 -113.45 -41.91 80.20
C GLN A 461 -112.81 -42.09 78.82
N ASN A 462 -113.58 -42.45 77.79
CA ASN A 462 -113.08 -42.52 76.43
C ASN A 462 -112.64 -41.15 75.89
N ILE A 463 -113.41 -40.09 76.14
CA ILE A 463 -113.03 -38.72 75.75
C ILE A 463 -111.74 -38.28 76.47
N GLN A 464 -111.58 -38.60 77.76
CA GLN A 464 -110.35 -38.32 78.50
C GLN A 464 -109.14 -39.06 77.93
N ALA A 465 -109.30 -40.34 77.58
CA ALA A 465 -108.25 -41.13 76.94
C ALA A 465 -107.87 -40.57 75.55
N ASP A 466 -108.87 -40.25 74.73
CA ASP A 466 -108.67 -39.71 73.37
C ASP A 466 -108.01 -38.32 73.40
N THR A 467 -108.45 -37.44 74.32
CA THR A 467 -107.83 -36.11 74.51
C THR A 467 -106.39 -36.22 75.02
N GLY A 468 -106.10 -37.15 75.94
CA GLY A 468 -104.74 -37.44 76.39
C GLY A 468 -103.84 -37.93 75.25
N GLY A 469 -104.33 -38.86 74.42
CA GLY A 469 -103.62 -39.34 73.23
C GLY A 469 -103.39 -38.25 72.19
N ALA A 470 -104.37 -37.37 71.97
CA ALA A 470 -104.26 -36.23 71.07
C ALA A 470 -103.23 -35.19 71.57
N VAL A 471 -103.20 -34.88 72.86
CA VAL A 471 -102.17 -33.99 73.45
C VAL A 471 -100.76 -34.58 73.30
N ALA A 472 -100.60 -35.89 73.53
CA ALA A 472 -99.31 -36.56 73.33
C ALA A 472 -98.85 -36.49 71.86
N SER A 473 -99.76 -36.76 70.92
CA SER A 473 -99.48 -36.67 69.48
C SER A 473 -99.13 -35.25 69.04
N MET A 474 -99.78 -34.23 69.62
CA MET A 474 -99.44 -32.84 69.36
C MET A 474 -98.08 -32.43 69.92
N HIS A 475 -97.67 -32.99 71.07
CA HIS A 475 -96.33 -32.76 71.61
C HIS A 475 -95.24 -33.34 70.69
N GLU A 476 -95.45 -34.57 70.20
CA GLU A 476 -94.59 -35.17 69.17
C GLU A 476 -94.57 -34.31 67.89
N GLY A 477 -95.72 -33.77 67.48
CA GLY A 477 -95.81 -32.84 66.35
C GLY A 477 -94.97 -31.57 66.53
N VAL A 478 -94.93 -30.98 67.74
CA VAL A 478 -94.05 -29.84 68.03
C VAL A 478 -92.58 -30.23 67.93
N GLU A 479 -92.18 -31.40 68.45
CA GLU A 479 -90.80 -31.89 68.37
C GLU A 479 -90.37 -32.10 66.91
N GLN A 480 -91.23 -32.68 66.06
CA GLN A 480 -90.95 -32.85 64.64
C GLN A 480 -90.80 -31.51 63.89
N VAL A 481 -91.57 -30.50 64.27
CA VAL A 481 -91.45 -29.16 63.67
C VAL A 481 -90.15 -28.47 64.08
N GLU A 482 -89.72 -28.60 65.34
CA GLU A 482 -88.41 -28.11 65.79
C GLU A 482 -87.26 -28.81 65.06
N ASP A 483 -87.36 -30.12 64.81
CA ASP A 483 -86.37 -30.82 63.97
C ASP A 483 -86.38 -30.31 62.52
N GLY A 484 -87.56 -30.08 61.95
CA GLY A 484 -87.71 -29.46 60.62
C GLY A 484 -87.07 -28.07 60.53
N LYS A 485 -87.24 -27.25 61.58
CA LYS A 485 -86.59 -25.93 61.70
C LYS A 485 -85.07 -26.04 61.74
N ARG A 486 -84.53 -26.96 62.54
CA ARG A 486 -83.08 -27.22 62.62
C ARG A 486 -82.52 -27.68 61.28
N LYS A 487 -83.23 -28.55 60.56
CA LYS A 487 -82.84 -29.01 59.21
C LYS A 487 -82.85 -27.88 58.19
N ALA A 488 -83.80 -26.95 58.26
CA ALA A 488 -83.81 -25.74 57.43
C ALA A 488 -82.61 -24.81 57.73
N GLU A 489 -82.21 -24.71 59.00
CA GLU A 489 -80.99 -23.96 59.39
C GLU A 489 -79.72 -24.62 58.83
N GLU A 490 -79.58 -25.94 58.96
CA GLU A 490 -78.48 -26.71 58.37
C GLU A 490 -78.40 -26.52 56.84
N ALA A 491 -79.55 -26.53 56.15
CA ALA A 491 -79.62 -26.27 54.72
C ALA A 491 -79.21 -24.82 54.36
N THR A 492 -79.54 -23.85 55.21
CA THR A 492 -79.12 -22.44 55.01
C THR A 492 -77.61 -22.31 55.06
N VAL A 493 -76.95 -22.94 56.05
CA VAL A 493 -75.48 -22.94 56.17
C VAL A 493 -74.83 -23.59 54.95
N ALA A 494 -75.37 -24.72 54.46
CA ALA A 494 -74.86 -25.38 53.27
C ALA A 494 -75.00 -24.52 52.00
N LEU A 495 -76.12 -23.80 51.85
CA LEU A 495 -76.33 -22.87 50.74
C LEU A 495 -75.38 -21.67 50.79
N ASP A 496 -75.07 -21.14 51.99
CA ASP A 496 -74.09 -20.06 52.17
C ASP A 496 -72.67 -20.51 51.76
N GLU A 497 -72.28 -21.74 52.08
CA GLU A 497 -71.01 -22.32 51.62
C GLU A 497 -70.96 -22.43 50.09
N ILE A 498 -72.02 -22.95 49.47
CA ILE A 498 -72.11 -23.05 48.00
C ILE A 498 -72.05 -21.67 47.36
N LYS A 499 -72.75 -20.66 47.92
CA LYS A 499 -72.70 -19.28 47.44
C LYS A 499 -71.27 -18.76 47.43
N LYS A 500 -70.52 -18.96 48.51
CA LYS A 500 -69.12 -18.54 48.62
C LYS A 500 -68.25 -19.24 47.58
N SER A 501 -68.43 -20.55 47.37
CA SER A 501 -67.72 -21.29 46.32
C SER A 501 -68.02 -20.75 44.92
N VAL A 502 -69.27 -20.41 44.61
CA VAL A 502 -69.65 -19.82 43.32
C VAL A 502 -69.02 -18.44 43.12
N GLU A 503 -68.93 -17.62 44.17
CA GLU A 503 -68.25 -16.33 44.14
C GLU A 503 -66.73 -16.48 43.90
N THR A 504 -66.09 -17.48 44.52
CA THR A 504 -64.69 -17.83 44.25
C THR A 504 -64.49 -18.23 42.79
N VAL A 505 -65.33 -19.13 42.25
CA VAL A 505 -65.25 -19.53 40.83
C VAL A 505 -65.40 -18.33 39.90
N SER A 506 -66.34 -17.42 40.20
CA SER A 506 -66.54 -16.20 39.41
C SER A 506 -65.29 -15.29 39.42
N TYR A 507 -64.62 -15.18 40.56
CA TYR A 507 -63.37 -14.44 40.68
C TYR A 507 -62.23 -15.08 39.88
N GLU A 508 -62.05 -16.40 39.99
CA GLU A 508 -61.01 -17.14 39.26
C GLU A 508 -61.21 -17.03 37.74
N VAL A 509 -62.44 -17.13 37.27
CA VAL A 509 -62.76 -16.94 35.84
C VAL A 509 -62.41 -15.54 35.36
N SER A 510 -62.63 -14.51 36.20
CA SER A 510 -62.18 -13.16 35.87
C SER A 510 -60.66 -13.03 35.78
N GLN A 511 -59.90 -13.78 36.60
CA GLN A 511 -58.44 -13.83 36.48
C GLN A 511 -58.01 -14.51 35.18
N ILE A 512 -58.65 -15.64 34.83
CA ILE A 512 -58.39 -16.35 33.57
C ILE A 512 -58.62 -15.40 32.38
N ALA A 513 -59.76 -14.70 32.33
CA ALA A 513 -60.07 -13.77 31.25
C ALA A 513 -58.98 -12.68 31.06
N ARG A 514 -58.43 -12.12 32.14
CA ARG A 514 -57.32 -11.17 32.03
C ARG A 514 -56.03 -11.82 31.52
N ALA A 515 -55.70 -13.00 32.03
CA ALA A 515 -54.52 -13.74 31.57
C ALA A 515 -54.60 -14.08 30.09
N THR A 516 -55.80 -14.42 29.59
CA THR A 516 -56.06 -14.67 28.17
C THR A 516 -55.93 -13.41 27.31
N ASP A 517 -56.35 -12.23 27.80
CA ASP A 517 -56.12 -10.94 27.13
C ASP A 517 -54.62 -10.60 27.02
N GLU A 518 -53.84 -10.87 28.08
CA GLU A 518 -52.38 -10.72 28.07
C GLU A 518 -51.71 -11.72 27.10
N GLN A 519 -52.16 -12.97 27.07
CA GLN A 519 -51.67 -13.98 26.12
C GLN A 519 -51.97 -13.61 24.67
N THR A 520 -53.12 -12.97 24.38
CA THR A 520 -53.46 -12.48 23.04
C THR A 520 -52.44 -11.42 22.58
N LYS A 521 -52.10 -10.46 23.44
CA LYS A 521 -51.07 -9.45 23.12
C LYS A 521 -49.68 -10.07 22.94
N ALA A 522 -49.34 -11.06 23.76
CA ALA A 522 -48.07 -11.77 23.65
C ALA A 522 -47.97 -12.54 22.33
N THR A 523 -49.04 -13.22 21.91
CA THR A 523 -49.06 -13.97 20.64
C THR A 523 -48.97 -13.06 19.43
N GLU A 524 -49.62 -11.89 19.43
CA GLU A 524 -49.44 -10.87 18.37
C GLU A 524 -47.98 -10.39 18.26
N LEU A 525 -47.33 -10.12 19.39
CA LEU A 525 -45.91 -9.73 19.41
C LEU A 525 -44.99 -10.86 18.93
N MET A 526 -45.32 -12.11 19.28
CA MET A 526 -44.60 -13.28 18.79
C MET A 526 -44.74 -13.42 17.27
N ALA A 527 -45.94 -13.25 16.72
CA ALA A 527 -46.18 -13.29 15.28
C ALA A 527 -45.34 -12.24 14.53
N GLN A 528 -45.35 -10.99 15.01
CA GLN A 528 -44.50 -9.92 14.45
C GLN A 528 -43.00 -10.23 14.54
N SER A 529 -42.57 -10.83 15.66
CA SER A 529 -41.17 -11.23 15.84
C SER A 529 -40.76 -12.31 14.86
N VAL A 530 -41.62 -13.30 14.62
CA VAL A 530 -41.39 -14.37 13.65
C VAL A 530 -41.32 -13.83 12.21
N GLU A 531 -42.20 -12.91 11.85
CA GLU A 531 -42.17 -12.23 10.54
C GLU A 531 -40.84 -11.48 10.33
N ASN A 532 -40.38 -10.76 11.35
CA ASN A 532 -39.08 -10.06 11.31
C ASN A 532 -37.90 -11.03 11.18
N ILE A 533 -37.92 -12.17 11.89
CA ILE A 533 -36.89 -13.21 11.76
C ILE A 533 -36.84 -13.76 10.34
N SER A 534 -38.00 -14.04 9.74
CA SER A 534 -38.11 -14.51 8.36
C SER A 534 -37.56 -13.49 7.35
N LYS A 535 -37.89 -12.21 7.54
CA LYS A 535 -37.35 -11.11 6.73
C LYS A 535 -35.83 -11.02 6.81
N VAL A 536 -35.27 -11.01 8.03
CA VAL A 536 -33.81 -10.95 8.25
C VAL A 536 -33.11 -12.17 7.65
N ALA A 537 -33.71 -13.36 7.78
CA ALA A 537 -33.19 -14.56 7.13
C ALA A 537 -33.13 -14.41 5.60
N SER A 538 -34.19 -13.86 4.98
CA SER A 538 -34.19 -13.57 3.54
C SER A 538 -33.10 -12.56 3.15
N GLU A 539 -32.97 -11.46 3.89
CA GLU A 539 -31.92 -10.45 3.66
C GLU A 539 -30.51 -11.04 3.78
N ASN A 540 -30.27 -11.88 4.79
CA ASN A 540 -28.99 -12.57 4.98
C ASN A 540 -28.67 -13.53 3.83
N SER A 541 -29.67 -14.25 3.30
CA SER A 541 -29.50 -15.13 2.15
C SER A 541 -29.06 -14.35 0.90
N ILE A 542 -29.70 -13.20 0.64
CA ILE A 542 -29.35 -12.31 -0.47
C ILE A 542 -27.94 -11.74 -0.29
N ALA A 543 -27.64 -11.18 0.88
CA ALA A 543 -26.33 -10.58 1.17
C ALA A 543 -25.18 -11.60 1.10
N SER A 544 -25.44 -12.84 1.50
CA SER A 544 -24.48 -13.95 1.39
C SER A 544 -24.20 -14.31 -0.07
N LYS A 545 -25.23 -14.33 -0.92
CA LYS A 545 -25.07 -14.57 -2.36
C LYS A 545 -24.27 -13.45 -3.04
N GLU A 546 -24.51 -12.20 -2.70
CA GLU A 546 -23.73 -11.07 -3.18
C GLU A 546 -22.26 -11.14 -2.71
N SER A 547 -22.04 -11.54 -1.45
CA SER A 547 -20.70 -11.75 -0.90
C SER A 547 -19.95 -12.86 -1.64
N ALA A 548 -20.61 -13.99 -1.93
CA ALA A 548 -20.02 -15.07 -2.71
C ALA A 548 -19.61 -14.60 -4.13
N GLN A 549 -20.44 -13.78 -4.78
CA GLN A 549 -20.10 -13.20 -6.08
C GLN A 549 -18.90 -12.24 -6.01
N ALA A 550 -18.84 -11.38 -4.98
CA ALA A 550 -17.70 -10.50 -4.77
C ALA A 550 -16.40 -11.28 -4.50
N VAL A 551 -16.49 -12.37 -3.74
CA VAL A 551 -15.37 -13.29 -3.49
C VAL A 551 -14.90 -13.96 -4.77
N GLU A 552 -15.80 -14.40 -5.64
CA GLU A 552 -15.43 -14.96 -6.94
C GLU A 552 -14.62 -13.95 -7.77
N GLN A 553 -15.02 -12.66 -7.75
CA GLN A 553 -14.27 -11.59 -8.41
C GLN A 553 -12.89 -11.37 -7.78
N LEU A 554 -12.77 -11.41 -6.45
CA LEU A 554 -11.49 -11.32 -5.74
C LEU A 554 -10.56 -12.49 -6.10
N SER A 555 -11.10 -13.71 -6.17
CA SER A 555 -10.34 -14.90 -6.56
C SER A 555 -9.79 -14.78 -7.99
N ARG A 556 -10.61 -14.30 -8.93
CA ARG A 556 -10.17 -14.01 -10.30
C ARG A 556 -9.08 -12.93 -10.34
N LEU A 557 -9.26 -11.83 -9.60
CA LEU A 557 -8.28 -10.75 -9.53
C LEU A 557 -6.94 -11.23 -8.93
N ALA A 558 -6.98 -12.06 -7.89
CA ALA A 558 -5.80 -12.68 -7.30
C ALA A 558 -5.08 -13.58 -8.32
N SER A 559 -5.84 -14.39 -9.08
CA SER A 559 -5.28 -15.24 -10.14
C SER A 559 -4.62 -14.41 -11.25
N ASP A 560 -5.25 -13.32 -11.68
CA ASP A 560 -4.71 -12.42 -12.70
C ASP A 560 -3.43 -11.72 -12.22
N LEU A 561 -3.42 -11.24 -10.96
CA LEU A 561 -2.23 -10.67 -10.32
C LEU A 561 -1.10 -11.71 -10.22
N GLN A 562 -1.41 -12.94 -9.82
CA GLN A 562 -0.42 -14.02 -9.76
C GLN A 562 0.18 -14.32 -11.14
N SER A 563 -0.66 -14.36 -12.17
CA SER A 563 -0.22 -14.55 -13.56
C SER A 563 0.70 -13.41 -14.01
N MET A 564 0.39 -12.15 -13.66
CA MET A 564 1.26 -11.02 -13.95
C MET A 564 2.60 -11.10 -13.23
N ILE A 565 2.62 -11.51 -11.95
CA ILE A 565 3.86 -11.69 -11.19
C ILE A 565 4.71 -12.83 -11.75
N ASN A 566 4.09 -13.94 -12.16
CA ASN A 566 4.77 -15.09 -12.76
C ASN A 566 5.49 -14.78 -14.09
N ARG A 567 5.18 -13.65 -14.74
CA ARG A 567 5.93 -13.18 -15.92
C ARG A 567 7.34 -12.70 -15.55
N PHE A 568 7.57 -12.32 -14.30
CA PHE A 568 8.87 -11.89 -13.82
C PHE A 568 9.69 -13.09 -13.33
N LYS A 569 10.95 -13.13 -13.73
CA LYS A 569 11.89 -14.17 -13.29
C LYS A 569 12.61 -13.70 -12.03
N LEU A 570 12.19 -14.22 -10.88
CA LEU A 570 12.74 -13.87 -9.56
C LEU A 570 13.76 -14.89 -9.05
N ARG A 571 13.75 -16.11 -9.59
CA ARG A 571 14.61 -17.24 -9.21
C ARG A 571 15.31 -17.85 -10.41
#